data_AF-A0A833D687-F1
#
_entry.id   AF-A0A833D687-F1
#
_cell.length_a   1.000
_cell.length_b   1.000
_cell.length_c   1.000
_cell.angle_alpha   90.00
_cell.angle_beta   90.00
_cell.angle_gamma   90.00
#
_symmetry.space_group_name_H-M   'P 1'
#
loop_
_entity.id
_entity.type
_entity.pdbx_description
1 polymer ?
#
loop_
_entity_poly.entity_id
_entity_poly.type
_entity_poly.pdbx_seq_one_letter_code
_entity_poly.pdbx_strand_id
1 'polypeptide(L)'
;MNLAIPLLTLAGVHFLACMSPGQSFIVTAQMALAHGRAPAIANALGQGAGAVLWATAAMLGLALLLAEAAWLYSALRIAGGLYL
;
A
#
# COMPACT_ATOMS: atom_id res chain seq x y z
N MET A 1 -25.21 -2.65 -2.01
CA MET A 1 -24.50 -1.99 -0.89
C MET A 1 -23.60 -0.90 -1.48
N ASN A 2 -23.63 0.32 -0.96
CA ASN A 2 -22.82 1.41 -1.50
C ASN A 2 -21.38 1.33 -0.95
N LEU A 3 -20.43 0.87 -1.78
CA LEU A 3 -19.01 0.73 -1.43
C LEU A 3 -18.26 2.07 -1.40
N ALA A 4 -18.85 3.17 -1.89
CA ALA A 4 -18.16 4.45 -1.98
C ALA A 4 -17.70 4.97 -0.61
N ILE A 5 -18.57 4.91 0.40
CA ILE A 5 -18.27 5.39 1.75
C ILE A 5 -17.09 4.62 2.38
N PRO A 6 -17.11 3.28 2.50
CA PRO A 6 -16.00 2.55 3.12
C PRO A 6 -14.69 2.69 2.35
N LEU A 7 -14.73 2.75 1.02
CA LEU A 7 -13.52 2.96 0.21
C LEU A 7 -12.93 4.36 0.42
N LEU A 8 -13.76 5.40 0.50
CA LEU A 8 -13.30 6.76 0.80
C LEU A 8 -12.72 6.85 2.21
N THR A 9 -13.34 6.22 3.20
CA THR A 9 -12.81 6.17 4.57
C THR A 9 -11.46 5.45 4.61
N LEU A 10 -11.35 4.29 3.97
CA LEU A 10 -10.08 3.54 3.90
C LEU A 10 -8.99 4.35 3.20
N ALA A 11 -9.30 4.96 2.06
CA ALA A 11 -8.36 5.82 1.34
C ALA A 11 -7.92 7.02 2.17
N GLY A 12 -8.84 7.67 2.89
CA GLY A 12 -8.53 8.79 3.77
C GLY A 12 -7.62 8.39 4.92
N VAL A 13 -7.92 7.29 5.62
CA VAL A 13 -7.08 6.78 6.71
C VAL A 13 -5.71 6.37 6.19
N HIS A 14 -5.63 5.70 5.04
CA HIS A 14 -4.36 5.31 4.44
C HIS A 14 -3.52 6.53 4.03
N PHE A 15 -4.15 7.58 3.49
CA PHE A 15 -3.45 8.82 3.15
C PHE A 15 -2.83 9.46 4.39
N LEU A 16 -3.59 9.57 5.49
CA LEU A 16 -3.08 10.07 6.76
C LEU A 16 -1.92 9.21 7.30
N ALA A 17 -2.02 7.88 7.18
CA ALA A 17 -0.95 6.97 7.57
C ALA A 17 0.32 7.19 6.72
N CYS A 18 0.17 7.39 5.40
CA CYS A 18 1.29 7.68 4.49
C CYS A 18 1.96 9.04 4.76
N MET A 19 1.24 10.01 5.35
CA MET A 19 1.83 11.29 5.77
C MET A 19 2.67 11.16 7.05
N SER A 20 2.52 10.07 7.81
CA SER A 20 3.28 9.88 9.04
C SER A 20 4.78 9.69 8.74
N PRO A 21 5.69 10.36 9.47
CA PRO A 21 7.12 10.28 9.20
C PRO A 21 7.66 8.89 9.56
N GLY A 22 7.94 8.09 8.53
CA GLY A 22 8.59 6.78 8.62
C GLY A 22 9.99 6.75 8.01
N GLN A 23 10.49 5.55 7.68
CA GLN A 23 11.81 5.36 7.06
C GLN A 23 11.93 6.08 5.70
N SER A 24 10.89 6.02 4.87
CA SER A 24 10.82 6.71 3.58
C SER A 24 10.97 8.23 3.69
N PHE A 25 10.46 8.83 4.77
CA PHE A 25 10.63 10.26 5.03
C PHE A 25 12.08 10.58 5.33
N ILE A 26 12.74 9.81 6.20
CA ILE A 26 14.15 10.00 6.57
C ILE A 26 15.05 9.94 5.34
N VAL A 27 14.91 8.91 4.51
CA VAL A 27 15.71 8.75 3.29
C VAL A 27 15.50 9.91 2.32
N THR A 28 14.25 10.34 2.12
CA THR A 28 13.93 11.47 1.23
C THR A 28 14.46 12.80 1.77
N ALA A 29 14.39 13.01 3.09
CA ALA A 29 14.94 14.19 3.74
C ALA A 29 16.47 14.23 3.65
N GLN A 30 17.15 13.11 3.88
CA GLN A 30 18.60 12.99 3.67
C GLN A 30 18.99 13.29 2.23
N MET A 31 18.24 12.76 1.26
CA MET A 31 18.45 13.05 -0.16
C MET A 31 18.31 14.55 -0.46
N ALA A 32 17.30 15.21 0.13
CA ALA A 32 17.07 16.65 -0.03
C ALA A 32 18.21 17.49 0.56
N LEU A 33 18.70 17.10 1.74
CA LEU A 33 19.80 17.79 2.43
C LEU A 33 21.14 17.61 1.72
N ALA A 34 21.42 16.41 1.22
CA ALA A 34 22.72 16.08 0.61
C ALA A 34 22.81 16.44 -0.89
N HIS A 35 21.70 16.30 -1.65
CA HIS A 35 21.71 16.42 -3.12
C HIS A 35 20.71 17.45 -3.66
N GLY A 36 19.96 18.14 -2.78
CA GLY A 36 19.00 19.16 -3.16
C GLY A 36 17.61 18.62 -3.52
N ARG A 37 16.73 19.54 -3.94
CA ARG A 37 15.29 19.25 -4.06
C ARG A 37 14.94 18.31 -5.21
N ALA A 38 15.58 18.44 -6.37
CA ALA A 38 15.21 17.66 -7.56
C ALA A 38 15.46 16.15 -7.36
N PRO A 39 16.63 15.70 -6.86
CA PRO A 39 16.84 14.28 -6.54
C PRO A 39 15.89 13.75 -5.45
N ALA A 40 15.55 14.56 -4.46
CA ALA A 40 14.60 14.17 -3.42
C ALA A 40 13.17 13.96 -3.96
N ILE A 41 12.70 14.83 -4.87
CA ILE A 41 11.40 14.65 -5.53
C ILE A 41 11.42 13.39 -6.39
N ALA A 42 12.48 13.15 -7.16
CA ALA A 42 12.62 11.92 -7.95
C ALA A 42 12.59 10.66 -7.05
N ASN A 43 13.25 10.70 -5.90
CA ASN A 43 13.22 9.62 -4.90
C ASN A 43 11.82 9.40 -4.32
N ALA A 44 11.09 10.46 -3.99
CA ALA A 44 9.71 10.35 -3.47
C ALA A 44 8.76 9.75 -4.52
N LEU A 45 8.85 10.22 -5.77
CA LEU A 45 8.07 9.69 -6.88
C LEU A 45 8.42 8.24 -7.19
N GLY A 46 9.70 7.89 -7.16
CA GLY A 46 10.18 6.51 -7.36
C GLY A 46 9.63 5.56 -6.31
N GLN A 47 9.64 5.95 -5.03
CA GLN A 47 9.05 5.15 -3.96
C GLN A 47 7.53 4.95 -4.15
N GLY A 48 6.81 6.02 -4.50
CA GLY A 48 5.37 5.94 -4.77
C GLY A 48 5.05 5.02 -5.94
N ALA A 49 5.75 5.17 -7.06
CA ALA A 49 5.57 4.32 -8.23
C ALA A 49 5.92 2.85 -7.94
N GLY A 50 7.02 2.61 -7.22
CA GLY A 50 7.41 1.27 -6.78
C GLY A 50 6.37 0.62 -5.87
N ALA A 51 5.79 1.38 -4.94
CA ALA A 51 4.73 0.89 -4.06
C ALA A 51 3.47 0.50 -4.84
N VAL A 52 3.05 1.33 -5.80
CA VAL A 52 1.89 1.02 -6.67
C VAL A 52 2.14 -0.21 -7.52
N LEU A 53 3.32 -0.32 -8.14
CA LEU A 53 3.70 -1.48 -8.95
C LEU A 53 3.69 -2.76 -8.10
N TRP A 54 4.31 -2.72 -6.92
CA TRP A 54 4.36 -3.86 -6.01
C TRP A 54 2.98 -4.26 -5.51
N ALA A 55 2.16 -3.30 -5.07
CA ALA A 55 0.80 -3.57 -4.60
C ALA A 55 -0.06 -4.20 -5.70
N THR A 56 0.06 -3.70 -6.94
CA THR A 56 -0.67 -4.26 -8.09
C THR A 56 -0.24 -5.70 -8.36
N ALA A 57 1.07 -5.97 -8.37
CA ALA A 57 1.60 -7.32 -8.54
C ALA A 57 1.15 -8.27 -7.42
N ALA A 58 1.16 -7.81 -6.18
CA ALA A 58 0.69 -8.58 -5.02
C ALA A 58 -0.81 -8.88 -5.10
N MET A 59 -1.64 -7.92 -5.50
CA MET A 59 -3.08 -8.13 -5.68
C MET A 59 -3.37 -9.13 -6.80
N LEU A 60 -2.68 -9.04 -7.93
CA LEU A 60 -2.82 -10.00 -9.04
C LEU A 60 -2.38 -11.40 -8.60
N GLY A 61 -1.23 -11.52 -7.95
CA GLY A 61 -0.73 -12.79 -7.43
C GLY A 61 -1.67 -13.41 -6.39
N LEU A 62 -2.19 -12.59 -5.47
CA LEU A 62 -3.18 -13.05 -4.48
C LEU A 62 -4.48 -13.52 -5.15
N ALA A 63 -4.98 -12.79 -6.15
CA ALA A 63 -6.17 -13.20 -6.89
C ALA A 63 -5.98 -14.56 -7.57
N LEU A 64 -4.82 -14.80 -8.19
CA LEU A 64 -4.47 -16.09 -8.79
C LEU A 64 -4.36 -17.19 -7.74
N LEU A 65 -3.70 -16.94 -6.61
CA LEU A 65 -3.57 -17.91 -5.52
C LEU A 65 -4.94 -18.30 -4.95
N LEU A 66 -5.84 -17.34 -4.75
CA LEU A 66 -7.18 -17.60 -4.23
C LEU A 66 -8.06 -18.34 -5.25
N ALA A 67 -7.81 -18.18 -6.56
CA ALA A 67 -8.52 -18.91 -7.61
C ALA A 67 -8.09 -20.38 -7.68
N GLU A 68 -6.79 -20.68 -7.54
CA GLU A 68 -6.25 -22.04 -7.65
C GLU A 68 -6.30 -22.83 -6.34
N ALA A 69 -6.10 -22.17 -5.19
CA ALA A 69 -6.03 -22.83 -3.88
C ALA A 69 -7.30 -22.61 -3.05
N ALA A 70 -8.33 -23.44 -3.26
CA ALA A 70 -9.62 -23.34 -2.57
C ALA A 70 -9.53 -23.36 -1.03
N TRP A 71 -8.53 -24.04 -0.46
CA TRP A 71 -8.31 -24.06 0.99
C TRP A 71 -7.87 -22.69 1.52
N LEU A 72 -7.13 -21.91 0.74
CA LEU A 72 -6.62 -20.60 1.12
C LEU A 72 -7.77 -19.58 1.21
N TYR A 73 -8.70 -19.61 0.26
CA TYR A 73 -9.92 -18.81 0.32
C TYR A 73 -10.76 -19.15 1.55
N SER A 74 -10.95 -20.44 1.83
CA SER A 74 -11.70 -20.90 3.00
C SER A 74 -11.04 -20.45 4.31
N ALA A 75 -9.72 -20.58 4.42
CA ALA A 75 -8.96 -20.12 5.58
C ALA A 75 -9.09 -18.60 5.78
N LEU A 76 -8.95 -17.82 4.70
CA LEU A 76 -9.10 -16.36 4.75
C LEU A 76 -10.50 -15.94 5.17
N ARG A 77 -11.54 -16.63 4.69
CA ARG A 77 -12.93 -16.37 5.07
C ARG A 77 -13.18 -16.64 6.55
N ILE A 78 -12.66 -17.75 7.09
CA ILE A 78 -12.78 -18.08 8.52
C ILE A 78 -12.03 -17.05 9.36
N ALA A 79 -10.78 -16.72 9.00
CA ALA A 79 -9.99 -15.73 9.70
C ALA A 79 -10.64 -14.33 9.70
N GLY A 80 -11.16 -13.88 8.56
CA GLY A 80 -11.88 -12.62 8.45
C GLY A 80 -13.16 -12.59 9.27
N GLY A 81 -13.88 -13.70 9.35
CA GLY A 81 -15.07 -13.84 10.20
C GLY A 81 -14.78 -13.86 11.70
N LEU A 82 -13.55 -14.23 12.11
CA LEU A 82 -13.10 -14.14 13.51
C LEU A 82 -12.62 -12.73 13.89
N TYR A 83 -12.18 -11.94 12.91
CA TYR A 83 -11.69 -10.58 13.13
C TYR A 83 -12.81 -9.54 13.29
N LEU A 84 -13.92 -9.73 12.57
CA LEU A 84 -15.12 -8.88 12.61
C LEU A 84 -16.05 -9.26 13.77
#